data_AF-A0A3D2MJZ6-F1
#
_entry.id   AF-A0A3D2MJZ6-F1
#
_cell.length_a   1.000
_cell.length_b   1.000
_cell.length_c   1.000
_cell.angle_alpha   90.00
_cell.angle_beta   90.00
_cell.angle_gamma   90.00
#
_symmetry.space_group_name_H-M   'P 1'
#
loop_
_entity.id
_entity.type
_entity.pdbx_description
1 polymer ?
#
loop_
_entity_poly.entity_id
_entity_poly.type
_entity_poly.pdbx_seq_one_letter_code
_entity_poly.pdbx_strand_id
1 'polypeptide(L)'
;MHVSDAMWRLFPPGSYVLFLFFLTGIWVAISPFAMTTQPSGQHWIASTVNNVVIGAILMVVSLLGILGYMVFALRDLLCEAQASQEVAEQALQLSVEQ
;
A
#
# COMPACT_ATOMS: atom_id res chain seq x y z
N MET A 1 19.13 17.02 1.99
CA MET A 1 17.81 16.49 1.59
C MET A 1 16.82 16.80 2.70
N HIS A 2 15.72 17.47 2.38
CA HIS A 2 14.70 17.81 3.36
C HIS A 2 13.89 16.54 3.67
N VAL A 3 13.74 16.17 4.95
CA VAL A 3 13.04 14.94 5.38
C VAL A 3 11.61 14.85 4.79
N SER A 4 11.01 16.00 4.51
CA SER A 4 9.73 16.13 3.81
C SER A 4 9.71 15.43 2.45
N ASP A 5 10.75 15.60 1.63
CA ASP A 5 10.79 15.09 0.26
C ASP A 5 10.88 13.55 0.22
N ALA A 6 11.58 12.98 1.20
CA ALA A 6 11.63 11.52 1.38
C ALA A 6 10.29 10.95 1.86
N MET A 7 9.57 11.67 2.72
CA MET A 7 8.26 11.25 3.24
C MET A 7 7.17 11.26 2.15
N TRP A 8 7.18 12.27 1.27
CA TRP A 8 6.28 12.34 0.10
C TRP A 8 6.57 11.24 -0.94
N ARG A 9 7.82 10.79 -1.04
CA ARG A 9 8.21 9.65 -1.89
C ARG A 9 7.76 8.31 -1.33
N LEU A 10 7.75 8.15 -0.01
CA LEU A 10 7.42 6.88 0.65
C LEU A 10 5.92 6.57 0.63
N PHE A 11 5.08 7.61 0.68
CA PHE A 11 3.62 7.48 0.63
C PHE A 11 3.07 8.17 -0.62
N PRO A 12 3.20 7.56 -1.80
CA PRO A 12 2.64 8.13 -3.02
C PRO A 12 1.13 8.36 -2.84
N PRO A 13 0.55 9.44 -3.42
CA PRO A 13 -0.88 9.73 -3.30
C PRO A 13 -1.78 8.54 -3.67
N GLY A 14 -1.32 7.67 -4.57
CA GLY A 14 -1.99 6.42 -4.95
C GLY A 14 -2.15 5.41 -3.80
N SER A 15 -1.22 5.34 -2.85
CA SER A 15 -1.35 4.43 -1.69
C SER A 15 -2.49 4.86 -0.76
N TYR A 16 -2.72 6.16 -0.61
CA TYR A 16 -3.87 6.67 0.14
C TYR A 16 -5.20 6.30 -0.51
N VAL A 17 -5.28 6.41 -1.84
CA VAL A 17 -6.47 6.00 -2.59
C VAL A 17 -6.76 4.51 -2.37
N LEU A 18 -5.73 3.66 -2.49
CA LEU A 18 -5.88 2.22 -2.22
C LEU A 18 -6.26 1.94 -0.76
N PHE A 19 -5.71 2.69 0.20
CA PHE A 19 -6.08 2.55 1.60
C PHE A 19 -7.56 2.92 1.84
N LEU A 20 -8.07 3.97 1.21
CA LEU A 20 -9.48 4.32 1.27
C LEU A 20 -10.36 3.24 0.60
N PHE A 21 -9.92 2.66 -0.52
CA PHE A 21 -10.62 1.53 -1.14
C PHE A 21 -10.63 0.29 -0.24
N PHE A 22 -9.54 0.03 0.48
CA PHE A 22 -9.48 -1.04 1.45
C PHE A 22 -10.50 -0.84 2.58
N LEU A 23 -10.56 0.36 3.17
CA LEU A 23 -11.57 0.71 4.19
C LEU A 23 -13.00 0.62 3.64
N THR A 24 -13.19 1.03 2.39
CA THR A 24 -14.49 0.90 1.70
C THR A 24 -14.86 -0.57 1.53
N GLY A 25 -13.91 -1.44 1.15
CA GLY A 25 -14.12 -2.88 1.04
C GLY A 25 -14.53 -3.51 2.38
N ILE A 26 -13.88 -3.13 3.49
CA ILE A 26 -14.26 -3.53 4.85
C ILE A 26 -15.71 -3.11 5.13
N TRP A 27 -16.04 -1.85 4.89
CA TRP A 27 -17.39 -1.34 5.13
C TRP A 27 -18.44 -2.07 4.29
N VAL A 28 -18.20 -2.29 3.00
CA VAL A 28 -19.12 -2.99 2.11
C VAL A 28 -19.39 -4.42 2.62
N ALA A 29 -18.35 -5.13 3.07
CA ALA A 29 -18.50 -6.47 3.61
C ALA A 29 -19.27 -6.52 4.94
N ILE A 30 -19.10 -5.53 5.82
CA ILE A 30 -19.70 -5.50 7.16
C ILE A 30 -21.07 -4.81 7.17
N SER A 31 -21.35 -3.94 6.20
CA SER A 31 -22.56 -3.11 6.15
C SER A 31 -23.88 -3.89 6.27
N PRO A 32 -24.05 -5.10 5.68
CA PRO A 32 -25.31 -5.83 5.83
C PRO A 32 -25.61 -6.24 7.27
N PHE A 33 -24.57 -6.46 8.08
CA PHE A 33 -24.68 -6.80 9.49
C PHE A 33 -24.84 -5.55 10.35
N ALA A 34 -24.05 -4.51 10.07
CA ALA A 34 -24.13 -3.24 10.80
C ALA A 34 -25.48 -2.53 10.62
N MET A 35 -26.07 -2.61 9.42
CA MET A 35 -27.38 -2.04 9.11
C MET A 35 -28.55 -2.96 9.47
N THR A 36 -28.29 -4.13 10.06
CA THR A 36 -29.30 -5.14 10.44
C THR A 36 -30.18 -5.65 9.28
N THR A 37 -29.78 -5.37 8.02
CA THR A 37 -30.48 -5.89 6.83
C THR A 37 -30.30 -7.40 6.69
N GLN A 38 -29.23 -7.95 7.26
CA GLN A 38 -29.02 -9.39 7.42
C GLN A 38 -29.01 -9.75 8.92
N PRO A 39 -30.05 -10.42 9.44
CA PRO A 39 -30.06 -10.93 10.81
C PRO A 39 -28.97 -11.97 11.03
N SER A 40 -28.26 -11.88 12.16
CA SER A 40 -27.25 -12.86 12.55
C SER A 40 -27.88 -14.24 12.76
N GLY A 41 -27.31 -15.27 12.14
CA GLY A 41 -27.77 -16.66 12.26
C GLY A 41 -28.76 -17.11 11.19
N GLN A 42 -29.21 -16.23 10.30
CA GLN A 42 -29.96 -16.64 9.11
C GLN A 42 -29.04 -16.95 7.92
N HIS A 43 -29.53 -17.79 7.00
CA HIS A 43 -28.85 -18.06 5.74
C HIS A 43 -28.62 -16.76 4.97
N TRP A 44 -27.43 -16.59 4.40
CA TRP A 44 -27.09 -15.38 3.68
C TRP A 44 -27.92 -15.27 2.41
N ILE A 45 -28.63 -14.15 2.26
CA ILE A 45 -29.28 -13.84 0.99
C ILE A 45 -28.22 -13.51 -0.06
N ALA A 46 -28.56 -13.70 -1.34
CA ALA A 46 -27.65 -13.45 -2.45
C ALA A 46 -27.01 -12.05 -2.42
N SER A 47 -27.75 -11.03 -1.96
CA SER A 47 -27.22 -9.68 -1.80
C SER A 47 -26.10 -9.58 -0.77
N THR A 48 -26.21 -10.29 0.36
CA THR A 48 -25.19 -10.29 1.42
C THR A 48 -23.93 -11.00 0.92
N VAL A 49 -24.09 -12.14 0.24
CA VAL A 49 -22.97 -12.86 -0.38
C VAL A 49 -22.24 -11.94 -1.36
N ASN A 50 -22.98 -11.27 -2.25
CA ASN A 50 -22.40 -10.36 -3.23
C ASN A 50 -21.62 -9.22 -2.57
N ASN A 51 -22.19 -8.58 -1.54
CA ASN A 51 -21.52 -7.49 -0.81
C ASN A 51 -20.24 -7.97 -0.13
N VAL A 52 -20.26 -9.13 0.54
CA VAL A 52 -19.06 -9.70 1.18
C VAL A 52 -18.00 -10.06 0.14
N VAL A 53 -18.38 -10.66 -0.98
CA VAL A 53 -17.44 -11.05 -2.05
C VAL A 53 -16.81 -9.81 -2.70
N ILE A 54 -17.60 -8.80 -3.06
CA ILE A 54 -17.09 -7.56 -3.66
C ILE A 54 -16.19 -6.82 -2.65
N GLY A 55 -16.62 -6.72 -1.39
CA GLY A 55 -15.81 -6.13 -0.32
C GLY A 55 -14.47 -6.85 -0.16
N ALA A 56 -14.48 -8.19 -0.18
CA ALA A 56 -13.27 -9.00 -0.11
C ALA A 56 -12.33 -8.79 -1.30
N ILE A 57 -12.86 -8.75 -2.52
CA ILE A 57 -12.06 -8.45 -3.72
C ILE A 57 -11.43 -7.07 -3.62
N LEU A 58 -12.20 -6.05 -3.21
CA LEU A 58 -11.69 -4.69 -3.02
C LEU A 58 -10.56 -4.65 -1.98
N MET A 59 -10.73 -5.35 -0.86
CA MET A 59 -9.70 -5.45 0.18
C MET A 59 -8.41 -6.08 -0.36
N VAL A 60 -8.51 -7.22 -1.04
CA VAL A 60 -7.35 -7.96 -1.56
C VAL A 60 -6.61 -7.15 -2.63
N VAL A 61 -7.33 -6.60 -3.61
CA VAL A 61 -6.72 -5.81 -4.70
C VAL A 61 -6.06 -4.55 -4.14
N SER A 62 -6.71 -3.87 -3.20
CA SER A 62 -6.15 -2.68 -2.55
C SER A 62 -4.89 -3.01 -1.76
N LEU A 63 -4.91 -4.09 -0.99
CA LEU A 63 -3.75 -4.54 -0.21
C LEU A 63 -2.58 -4.91 -1.11
N LEU A 64 -2.83 -5.67 -2.18
CA LEU A 64 -1.79 -6.00 -3.17
C LEU A 64 -1.21 -4.76 -3.84
N GLY A 65 -2.05 -3.77 -4.16
CA GLY A 65 -1.58 -2.50 -4.70
C GLY A 65 -0.68 -1.73 -3.71
N ILE A 66 -1.07 -1.66 -2.44
CA ILE A 66 -0.26 -1.02 -1.38
C ILE A 66 1.08 -1.73 -1.22
N LEU A 67 1.07 -3.07 -1.14
CA LEU A 67 2.29 -3.88 -1.06
C LEU A 67 3.18 -3.68 -2.29
N GLY A 68 2.58 -3.60 -3.48
CA GLY A 68 3.28 -3.27 -4.72
C GLY A 68 4.00 -1.92 -4.61
N TYR A 69 3.30 -0.87 -4.19
CA TYR A 69 3.92 0.45 -3.97
C TYR A 69 5.07 0.40 -2.98
N MET A 70 4.91 -0.31 -1.85
CA MET A 70 5.96 -0.44 -0.84
C MET A 70 7.20 -1.15 -1.39
N VAL A 71 7.02 -2.21 -2.20
CA VAL A 71 8.14 -2.91 -2.84
C VAL A 71 8.86 -2.00 -3.84
N PHE A 72 8.14 -1.26 -4.68
CA PHE A 72 8.76 -0.33 -5.62
C PHE A 72 9.52 0.79 -4.89
N ALA A 73 8.92 1.41 -3.88
CA ALA A 73 9.57 2.44 -3.08
C ALA A 73 10.85 1.90 -2.39
N LEU A 74 10.79 0.67 -1.86
CA LEU A 74 11.95 0.02 -1.26
C LEU A 74 13.06 -0.25 -2.30
N ARG A 75 12.70 -0.69 -3.51
CA ARG A 75 13.68 -0.90 -4.60
C ARG A 75 14.36 0.40 -5.00
N ASP A 76 13.60 1.48 -5.13
CA ASP A 76 14.15 2.80 -5.48
C ASP A 76 15.13 3.29 -4.41
N LEU A 77 14.77 3.15 -3.12
CA LEU A 77 15.65 3.51 -2.00
C LEU A 77 16.93 2.67 -1.96
N LEU A 78 16.84 1.38 -2.23
CA LEU A 78 18.01 0.49 -2.28
C LEU A 78 18.94 0.86 -3.44
N CYS A 79 18.41 1.15 -4.62
CA CYS A 79 19.21 1.60 -5.76
C CYS A 79 19.89 2.95 -5.49
N GLU A 80 19.18 3.89 -4.86
CA GLU A 80 19.74 5.21 -4.51
C GLU A 80 20.88 5.08 -3.46
N ALA A 81 20.72 4.17 -2.50
CA ALA A 81 21.76 3.87 -1.51
C ALA A 81 23.02 3.25 -2.14
N GLN A 82 22.87 2.31 -3.09
CA GLN A 82 23.99 1.69 -3.79
C GLN A 82 24.77 2.71 -4.63
N ALA A 83 24.07 3.55 -5.40
CA ALA A 83 24.72 4.58 -6.22
C ALA A 83 25.53 5.58 -5.37
N SER A 84 25.02 5.94 -4.18
CA SER A 84 25.71 6.84 -3.25
C SER A 84 26.99 6.22 -2.68
N GLN A 85 27.01 4.90 -2.49
CA GLN A 85 28.17 4.19 -1.97
C GLN A 85 29.30 4.11 -3.01
N GLU A 86 28.98 3.81 -4.27
CA GLU A 86 29.97 3.75 -5.36
C GLU A 86 30.67 5.11 -5.58
N VAL A 87 29.91 6.21 -5.51
CA VAL A 87 30.48 7.57 -5.63
C VAL A 87 31.39 7.91 -4.45
N ALA A 88 31.02 7.51 -3.23
CA ALA A 88 31.84 7.74 -2.05
C ALA A 88 33.17 6.94 -2.11
N GLU A 89 33.12 5.69 -2.60
CA GLU A 89 34.31 4.87 -2.80
C GLU A 89 35.23 5.45 -3.89
N GLN A 90 34.67 5.93 -5.01
CA GLN A 90 35.44 6.60 -6.07
C GLN A 90 36.10 7.91 -5.60
N ALA A 91 35.38 8.72 -4.83
CA ALA A 91 35.91 9.96 -4.26
C ALA A 91 37.07 9.68 -3.29
N LEU A 92 36.99 8.58 -2.52
CA LEU A 92 38.05 8.14 -1.63
C LEU A 92 39.30 7.69 -2.41
N GLN A 93 39.13 6.93 -3.50
CA GLN A 93 40.25 6.50 -4.35
C GLN A 93 40.99 7.67 -4.99
N LEU A 94 40.25 8.65 -5.53
CA LEU A 94 40.85 9.87 -6.10
C LEU A 94 41.59 10.72 -5.07
N SER A 95 41.14 10.71 -3.80
CA SER A 95 41.82 11.42 -2.71
C SER A 95 43.10 10.73 -2.22
N VAL A 96 43.25 9.42 -2.47
CA VAL A 96 44.43 8.63 -2.09
C VAL A 96 45.53 8.69 -3.15
N GLU A 97 45.18 8.94 -4.42
CA GLU A 97 46.15 9.14 -5.51
C GLU A 97 46.75 10.56 -5.59
N GLN A 98 46.21 11.52 -4.84
CA GLN A 98 46.75 12.89 -4.72
C GLN A 98 47.68 13.05 -3.52
#